data_AF-A0A9X1GGW7-F1
#
_entry.id   AF-A0A9X1GGW7-F1
#
_cell.length_a   1.000
_cell.length_b   1.000
_cell.length_c   1.000
_cell.angle_alpha   90.00
_cell.angle_beta   90.00
_cell.angle_gamma   90.00
#
_symmetry.space_group_name_H-M   'P 1'
#
loop_
_entity.id
_entity.type
_entity.pdbx_description
1 polymer ?
#
loop_
_entity_poly.entity_id
_entity_poly.type
_entity_poly.pdbx_seq_one_letter_code
_entity_poly.pdbx_strand_id
1 'polypeptide(L)'
;MTNLRREIETKLNIYTKKYQEEYIKCLIRGIEIPIKVRPEELVRQLFLDFMINESGLFPDFINIKVEANNHDVEIYKKPKNDNFQPYQPPLMIIELKREDVNLYNHYNQIQRYLKKACCNIGILYNYHEIVAFTKKNENFEINNLKHLRDIQSLISKSNNNIDNDLLTVEKSQNGDFESFIYLIKKYGQYTTNRIIFQLKSEESSIVGYFFNIKNNRVYYDVCGKYDKKQRSFNYQDFEKLISITY
;
A
#
# COMPACT_ATOMS: atom_id res chain seq x y z
N MET A 1 -14.55 27.41 -13.72
CA MET A 1 -14.12 27.10 -12.34
C MET A 1 -15.34 26.67 -11.57
N THR A 2 -15.41 25.40 -11.17
CA THR A 2 -16.39 24.96 -10.18
C THR A 2 -15.99 25.56 -8.83
N ASN A 3 -16.98 26.05 -8.08
CA ASN A 3 -16.76 26.53 -6.72
C ASN A 3 -16.62 25.29 -5.81
N LEU A 4 -15.51 25.19 -5.06
CA LEU A 4 -15.25 24.09 -4.11
C LEU A 4 -16.49 23.78 -3.27
N ARG A 5 -17.13 24.84 -2.75
CA ARG A 5 -18.32 24.73 -1.92
C ARG A 5 -19.47 24.00 -2.62
N ARG A 6 -19.70 24.28 -3.90
CA ARG A 6 -20.75 23.62 -4.67
C ARG A 6 -20.46 22.13 -4.88
N GLU A 7 -19.21 21.79 -5.16
CA GLU A 7 -18.80 20.38 -5.29
C GLU A 7 -18.91 19.65 -3.96
N ILE A 8 -18.50 20.27 -2.86
CA ILE A 8 -18.69 19.75 -1.51
C ILE A 8 -20.17 19.47 -1.26
N GLU A 9 -21.05 20.44 -1.49
CA GLU A 9 -22.50 20.31 -1.25
C GLU A 9 -23.15 19.24 -2.13
N THR A 10 -22.62 19.02 -3.34
CA THR A 10 -23.19 18.04 -4.29
C THR A 10 -22.68 16.63 -4.05
N LYS A 11 -21.40 16.48 -3.70
CA LYS A 11 -20.72 15.18 -3.64
C LYS A 11 -20.59 14.63 -2.24
N LEU A 12 -20.45 15.50 -1.25
CA LEU A 12 -20.18 15.10 0.12
C LEU A 12 -21.45 15.15 0.95
N ASN A 13 -21.75 14.04 1.63
CA ASN A 13 -22.86 13.97 2.55
C ASN A 13 -22.47 14.59 3.91
N ILE A 14 -22.53 15.92 3.97
CA ILE A 14 -22.33 16.70 5.20
C ILE A 14 -23.67 16.83 5.91
N TYR A 15 -23.67 16.59 7.22
CA TYR A 15 -24.86 16.70 8.03
C TYR A 15 -24.53 17.30 9.40
N THR A 16 -25.55 17.88 10.03
CA THR A 16 -25.41 18.61 11.30
C THR A 16 -25.85 17.73 12.47
N LYS A 17 -25.08 17.76 13.56
CA LYS A 17 -25.42 17.12 14.85
C LYS A 17 -25.78 18.16 15.92
N LYS A 18 -25.92 17.72 17.17
CA LYS A 18 -26.15 18.58 18.33
C LYS A 18 -25.18 19.78 18.31
N TYR A 19 -25.67 20.93 18.75
CA TYR A 19 -24.92 22.19 18.80
C TYR A 19 -24.49 22.78 17.44
N GLN A 20 -25.21 22.43 16.36
CA GLN A 20 -24.96 22.97 15.00
C GLN A 20 -23.58 22.62 14.45
N GLU A 21 -22.95 21.56 14.96
CA GLU A 21 -21.67 21.09 14.45
C GLU A 21 -21.87 20.23 13.19
N GLU A 22 -21.08 20.52 12.15
CA GLU A 22 -21.11 19.79 10.90
C GLU A 22 -20.13 18.62 10.90
N TYR A 23 -20.61 17.48 10.43
CA TYR A 23 -19.89 16.22 10.36
C TYR A 23 -19.93 15.67 8.95
N ILE A 24 -18.88 14.90 8.62
CA ILE A 24 -18.83 14.04 7.44
C ILE A 24 -18.48 12.62 7.85
N LYS A 25 -19.03 11.64 7.14
CA LYS A 25 -18.63 10.24 7.28
C LYS A 25 -17.47 9.97 6.32
N CYS A 26 -16.30 9.61 6.82
CA CYS A 26 -15.14 9.28 6.00
C CYS A 26 -15.46 8.15 5.02
N LEU A 27 -15.29 8.38 3.72
CA LEU A 27 -15.66 7.44 2.66
C LEU A 27 -14.95 6.07 2.80
N ILE A 28 -13.71 6.04 3.27
CA ILE A 28 -12.94 4.80 3.44
C ILE A 28 -13.19 4.12 4.79
N ARG A 29 -13.23 4.88 5.89
CA ARG A 29 -13.28 4.31 7.25
C ARG A 29 -14.69 4.21 7.85
N GLY A 30 -15.66 4.90 7.26
CA GLY A 30 -17.02 4.98 7.79
C GLY A 30 -17.15 5.70 9.14
N ILE A 31 -16.07 6.29 9.67
CA ILE A 31 -16.13 7.06 10.92
C ILE A 31 -16.60 8.49 10.67
N GLU A 32 -17.23 9.10 11.66
CA GLU A 32 -17.67 10.49 11.59
C GLU A 32 -16.52 11.42 11.99
N ILE A 33 -16.37 12.51 11.23
CA ILE A 33 -15.30 13.49 11.42
C ILE A 33 -15.93 14.89 11.51
N PRO A 34 -15.67 15.64 12.59
CA PRO A 34 -16.09 17.03 12.69
C PRO A 34 -15.28 17.90 11.73
N ILE A 35 -15.99 18.64 10.86
CA ILE A 35 -15.37 19.40 9.76
C ILE A 35 -14.63 20.63 10.25
N LYS A 36 -15.22 21.37 11.20
CA LYS A 36 -14.70 22.67 11.67
C LYS A 36 -13.26 22.59 12.20
N VAL A 37 -12.89 21.47 12.82
CA VAL A 37 -11.54 21.26 13.37
C VAL A 37 -10.57 20.65 12.35
N ARG A 38 -11.04 20.22 11.18
CA ARG A 38 -10.27 19.52 10.15
C ARG A 38 -10.70 19.96 8.74
N PRO A 39 -10.43 21.21 8.36
CA PRO A 39 -10.79 21.73 7.03
C PRO A 39 -10.14 20.95 5.87
N GLU A 40 -8.96 20.37 6.07
CA GLU A 40 -8.29 19.49 5.09
C GLU A 40 -9.11 18.23 4.77
N GLU A 41 -10.02 17.84 5.67
CA GLU A 41 -10.89 16.68 5.46
C GLU A 41 -11.80 16.86 4.26
N LEU A 42 -12.26 18.08 3.97
CA LEU A 42 -13.14 18.33 2.83
C LEU A 42 -12.42 18.05 1.51
N VAL A 43 -11.19 18.54 1.37
CA VAL A 43 -10.33 18.27 0.21
C VAL A 43 -10.03 16.77 0.11
N ARG A 44 -9.77 16.11 1.24
CA ARG A 44 -9.60 14.64 1.29
C ARG A 44 -10.80 13.88 0.80
N GLN A 45 -11.98 14.21 1.27
CA GLN A 45 -13.20 13.49 0.90
C GLN A 45 -13.56 13.72 -0.56
N LEU A 46 -13.29 14.89 -1.14
CA LEU A 46 -13.43 15.11 -2.59
C LEU A 46 -12.43 14.30 -3.41
N PHE A 47 -11.16 14.24 -2.99
CA PHE A 47 -10.16 13.40 -3.64
C PHE A 47 -10.57 11.92 -3.59
N LEU A 48 -11.04 11.45 -2.44
CA LEU A 48 -11.51 10.08 -2.27
C LEU A 48 -12.76 9.80 -3.10
N ASP A 49 -13.71 10.73 -3.18
CA ASP A 49 -14.88 10.63 -4.04
C ASP A 49 -14.48 10.41 -5.51
N PHE A 50 -13.53 11.22 -6.02
CA PHE A 50 -12.97 11.00 -7.36
C PHE A 50 -12.36 9.60 -7.50
N MET A 51 -11.53 9.18 -6.55
CA MET A 51 -10.85 7.88 -6.62
C MET A 51 -11.84 6.70 -6.56
N ILE A 52 -12.89 6.80 -5.75
CA ILE A 52 -13.85 5.72 -5.51
C ILE A 52 -14.92 5.68 -6.61
N ASN A 53 -15.48 6.82 -6.98
CA ASN A 53 -16.70 6.89 -7.79
C ASN A 53 -16.42 7.27 -9.25
N GLU A 54 -15.31 7.93 -9.56
CA GLU A 54 -15.05 8.48 -10.91
C GLU A 54 -13.85 7.87 -11.60
N SER A 55 -12.87 7.37 -10.85
CA SER A 55 -11.59 6.97 -11.44
C SER A 55 -11.67 5.65 -12.22
N GLY A 56 -12.64 4.80 -11.89
CA GLY A 56 -12.73 3.42 -12.39
C GLY A 56 -11.61 2.49 -11.88
N LEU A 57 -10.74 2.95 -10.96
CA LEU A 57 -9.64 2.15 -10.42
C LEU A 57 -10.03 1.39 -9.16
N PHE A 58 -10.87 1.97 -8.30
CA PHE A 58 -11.32 1.35 -7.07
C PHE A 58 -12.68 0.65 -7.30
N PRO A 59 -12.93 -0.54 -6.74
CA PRO A 59 -12.05 -1.33 -5.87
C PRO A 59 -11.23 -2.39 -6.64
N ASP A 60 -11.22 -2.37 -7.96
CA ASP A 60 -10.76 -3.51 -8.77
C ASP A 60 -9.25 -3.54 -8.99
N PHE A 61 -8.60 -2.38 -9.05
CA PHE A 61 -7.17 -2.24 -9.34
C PHE A 61 -6.36 -1.76 -8.15
N ILE A 62 -7.00 -0.99 -7.26
CA ILE A 62 -6.33 -0.37 -6.12
C ILE A 62 -7.08 -0.60 -4.82
N ASN A 63 -6.31 -0.59 -3.73
CA ASN A 63 -6.80 -0.41 -2.37
C ASN A 63 -6.37 0.98 -1.88
N ILE A 64 -7.21 1.60 -1.05
CA ILE A 64 -6.95 2.93 -0.50
C ILE A 64 -6.90 2.81 1.02
N LYS A 65 -5.86 3.39 1.63
CA LYS A 65 -5.70 3.46 3.07
C LYS A 65 -5.63 4.92 3.51
N VAL A 66 -6.37 5.25 4.56
CA VAL A 66 -6.35 6.57 5.21
C VAL A 66 -6.26 6.38 6.71
N GLU A 67 -5.48 7.23 7.38
CA GLU A 67 -5.31 7.18 8.84
C GLU A 67 -6.20 8.21 9.55
N ALA A 68 -6.41 8.00 10.85
CA ALA A 68 -7.24 8.90 11.66
C ALA A 68 -6.59 10.26 11.92
N ASN A 69 -5.29 10.25 12.16
CA ASN A 69 -4.53 11.41 12.61
C ASN A 69 -3.59 11.96 11.54
N ASN A 70 -3.60 11.35 10.36
CA ASN A 70 -2.87 11.82 9.21
C ASN A 70 -3.87 12.04 8.06
N HIS A 71 -3.77 13.18 7.39
CA HIS A 71 -4.61 13.51 6.24
C HIS A 71 -4.13 12.81 4.98
N ASP A 72 -2.93 12.22 4.99
CA ASP A 72 -2.40 11.49 3.84
C ASP A 72 -3.28 10.31 3.42
N VAL A 73 -3.33 10.10 2.11
CA VAL A 73 -3.97 8.93 1.48
C VAL A 73 -2.87 8.07 0.88
N GLU A 74 -2.86 6.79 1.21
CA GLU A 74 -1.96 5.81 0.60
C GLU A 74 -2.75 4.95 -0.37
N ILE A 75 -2.24 4.84 -1.61
CA ILE A 75 -2.79 3.96 -2.64
C ILE A 75 -1.89 2.75 -2.76
N TYR A 76 -2.50 1.57 -2.73
CA TYR A 76 -1.85 0.28 -2.94
C TYR A 76 -2.46 -0.40 -4.15
N LYS A 77 -1.67 -1.23 -4.84
CA LYS A 77 -2.23 -2.13 -5.86
C LYS A 77 -3.06 -3.21 -5.18
N LYS A 78 -4.20 -3.59 -5.76
CA LYS A 78 -4.98 -4.72 -5.27
C LYS A 78 -4.17 -6.02 -5.45
N PRO A 79 -4.07 -6.86 -4.41
CA PRO A 79 -3.47 -8.18 -4.56
C PRO A 79 -4.21 -9.01 -5.61
N LYS A 80 -3.46 -9.73 -6.43
CA LYS A 80 -4.01 -10.67 -7.43
C LYS A 80 -4.24 -12.08 -6.88
N ASN A 81 -3.62 -12.40 -5.75
CA ASN A 81 -3.64 -13.73 -5.14
C ASN A 81 -3.63 -13.58 -3.61
N ASP A 82 -4.59 -14.21 -2.93
CA ASP A 82 -4.72 -14.13 -1.48
C ASP A 82 -3.61 -14.85 -0.71
N ASN A 83 -2.98 -15.84 -1.35
CA ASN A 83 -1.83 -16.55 -0.81
C ASN A 83 -0.49 -15.85 -1.13
N PHE A 84 -0.50 -14.77 -1.91
CA PHE A 84 0.70 -14.01 -2.24
C PHE A 84 0.47 -12.51 -2.11
N GLN A 85 0.64 -12.04 -0.88
CA GLN A 85 0.52 -10.64 -0.50
C GLN A 85 1.77 -10.21 0.31
N PRO A 86 2.99 -10.31 -0.25
CA PRO A 86 4.18 -9.85 0.45
C PRO A 86 4.06 -8.34 0.72
N TYR A 87 4.82 -7.86 1.70
CA TYR A 87 4.91 -6.43 1.98
C TYR A 87 5.29 -5.66 0.73
N GLN A 88 4.51 -4.62 0.45
CA GLN A 88 4.80 -3.67 -0.61
C GLN A 88 4.68 -2.26 -0.04
N PRO A 89 5.61 -1.35 -0.41
CA PRO A 89 5.39 0.06 -0.16
C PRO A 89 4.12 0.52 -0.91
N PRO A 90 3.50 1.64 -0.47
CA PRO A 90 2.45 2.27 -1.24
C PRO A 90 2.89 2.48 -2.69
N LEU A 91 1.94 2.30 -3.61
CA LEU A 91 2.11 2.66 -5.01
C LEU A 91 2.28 4.18 -5.16
N MET A 92 1.48 4.91 -4.37
CA MET A 92 1.41 6.35 -4.35
C MET A 92 1.02 6.83 -2.96
N ILE A 93 1.60 7.96 -2.54
CA ILE A 93 1.20 8.70 -1.34
C ILE A 93 0.63 10.04 -1.79
N ILE A 94 -0.52 10.43 -1.25
CA ILE A 94 -1.16 11.71 -1.53
C ILE A 94 -1.19 12.52 -0.25
N GLU A 95 -0.40 13.58 -0.22
CA GLU A 95 -0.45 14.60 0.82
C GLU A 95 -1.51 15.62 0.45
N LEU A 96 -2.40 15.90 1.40
CA LEU A 96 -3.52 16.80 1.19
C LEU A 96 -3.33 18.07 2.01
N LYS A 97 -3.74 19.19 1.42
CA LYS A 97 -3.72 20.51 2.07
C LYS A 97 -5.06 21.19 1.90
N ARG A 98 -5.30 22.20 2.75
CA ARG A 98 -6.45 23.11 2.59
C ARG A 98 -6.32 23.89 1.29
N GLU A 99 -7.45 24.32 0.75
CA GLU A 99 -7.51 25.05 -0.53
C GLU A 99 -6.69 26.34 -0.56
N ASP A 100 -6.49 26.99 0.60
CA ASP A 100 -5.80 28.28 0.74
C ASP A 100 -4.28 28.14 0.88
N VAL A 101 -3.76 26.91 0.94
CA VAL A 101 -2.34 26.64 1.19
C VAL A 101 -1.52 26.67 -0.10
N ASN A 102 -0.41 27.40 -0.07
CA ASN A 102 0.62 27.32 -1.10
C ASN A 102 1.38 25.99 -1.00
N LEU A 103 1.22 25.13 -2.02
CA LEU A 103 1.80 23.79 -2.04
C LEU A 103 3.32 23.77 -2.04
N TYR A 104 4.00 24.79 -2.58
CA TYR A 104 5.46 24.84 -2.64
C TYR A 104 6.12 24.67 -1.25
N ASN A 105 5.50 25.23 -0.20
CA ASN A 105 5.99 25.14 1.17
C ASN A 105 6.01 23.69 1.72
N HIS A 106 5.33 22.76 1.07
CA HIS A 106 5.17 21.38 1.53
C HIS A 106 5.95 20.35 0.70
N TYR A 107 6.76 20.79 -0.28
CA TYR A 107 7.53 19.88 -1.15
C TYR A 107 8.50 19.00 -0.35
N ASN A 108 9.21 19.59 0.63
CA ASN A 108 10.13 18.84 1.49
C ASN A 108 9.40 17.80 2.35
N GLN A 109 8.16 18.09 2.77
CA GLN A 109 7.37 17.19 3.59
C GLN A 109 7.03 15.92 2.81
N ILE A 110 6.44 16.06 1.62
CA ILE A 110 6.05 14.90 0.80
C ILE A 110 7.27 14.10 0.35
N GLN A 111 8.36 14.75 -0.08
CA GLN A 111 9.59 14.05 -0.46
C GLN A 111 10.17 13.21 0.68
N ARG A 112 10.10 13.71 1.93
CA ARG A 112 10.52 12.95 3.11
C ARG A 112 9.64 11.72 3.34
N TYR A 113 8.32 11.84 3.15
CA TYR A 113 7.39 10.72 3.26
C TYR A 113 7.65 9.66 2.20
N LEU A 114 7.84 10.08 0.94
CA LEU A 114 8.17 9.18 -0.16
C LEU A 114 9.47 8.42 0.08
N LYS A 115 10.53 9.11 0.55
CA LYS A 115 11.80 8.46 0.89
C LYS A 115 11.64 7.45 2.03
N LYS A 116 10.95 7.84 3.11
CA LYS A 116 10.73 6.98 4.28
C LYS A 116 9.92 5.72 3.95
N ALA A 117 8.91 5.87 3.10
CA ALA A 117 8.03 4.78 2.70
C ALA A 117 8.57 3.97 1.50
N CYS A 118 9.72 4.33 0.94
CA CYS A 118 10.23 3.78 -0.32
C CYS A 118 9.21 3.87 -1.47
N CYS A 119 8.38 4.92 -1.48
CA CYS A 119 7.35 5.14 -2.48
C CYS A 119 7.91 5.95 -3.67
N ASN A 120 7.56 5.55 -4.88
CA ASN A 120 8.09 6.16 -6.10
C ASN A 120 7.23 7.32 -6.62
N ILE A 121 5.98 7.44 -6.17
CA ILE A 121 5.04 8.45 -6.65
C ILE A 121 4.41 9.17 -5.47
N GLY A 122 4.44 10.49 -5.50
CA GLY A 122 3.72 11.34 -4.58
C GLY A 122 2.81 12.32 -5.31
N ILE A 123 1.67 12.64 -4.72
CA ILE A 123 0.81 13.74 -5.14
C ILE A 123 0.66 14.70 -3.98
N LEU A 124 0.85 15.98 -4.22
CA LEU A 124 0.50 17.05 -3.30
C LEU A 124 -0.69 17.79 -3.88
N TYR A 125 -1.80 17.88 -3.13
CA TYR A 125 -3.08 18.36 -3.63
C TYR A 125 -3.81 19.26 -2.64
N ASN A 126 -4.30 20.41 -3.12
CA ASN A 126 -5.11 21.37 -2.35
C ASN A 126 -6.43 21.71 -3.04
N TYR A 127 -7.01 20.78 -3.82
CA TYR A 127 -8.16 21.04 -4.69
C TYR A 127 -7.85 21.82 -5.98
N HIS A 128 -7.16 22.95 -5.89
CA HIS A 128 -6.87 23.82 -7.04
C HIS A 128 -5.65 23.40 -7.85
N GLU A 129 -4.64 22.88 -7.17
CA GLU A 129 -3.34 22.52 -7.73
C GLU A 129 -3.06 21.05 -7.44
N ILE A 130 -2.48 20.36 -8.41
CA ILE A 130 -2.06 18.96 -8.30
C ILE A 130 -0.58 18.90 -8.71
N VAL A 131 0.29 18.62 -7.75
CA VAL A 131 1.74 18.51 -7.99
C VAL A 131 2.15 17.05 -7.84
N ALA A 132 2.66 16.45 -8.91
CA ALA A 132 3.19 15.11 -8.93
C ALA A 132 4.69 15.07 -8.69
N PHE A 133 5.12 14.11 -7.87
CA PHE A 133 6.51 13.79 -7.58
C PHE A 133 6.76 12.37 -8.07
N THR A 134 7.58 12.20 -9.10
CA THR A 134 7.91 10.87 -9.66
C THR A 134 9.39 10.60 -9.50
N LYS A 135 9.74 9.47 -8.87
CA LYS A 135 11.13 9.10 -8.61
C LYS A 135 11.87 8.84 -9.93
N LYS A 136 13.03 9.47 -10.07
CA LYS A 136 13.97 9.31 -11.17
C LYS A 136 15.37 9.25 -10.58
N ASN A 137 15.94 8.05 -10.55
CA ASN A 137 17.16 7.74 -9.81
C ASN A 137 16.99 8.04 -8.31
N GLU A 138 17.87 8.86 -7.72
CA GLU A 138 17.84 9.23 -6.30
C GLU A 138 16.96 10.45 -5.98
N ASN A 139 16.45 11.13 -7.01
CA ASN A 139 15.68 12.37 -6.88
C ASN A 139 14.24 12.21 -7.38
N PHE A 140 13.40 13.22 -7.11
CA PHE A 140 12.03 13.28 -7.62
C PHE A 140 11.93 14.37 -8.70
N GLU A 141 11.40 13.99 -9.85
CA GLU A 141 10.93 14.92 -10.87
C GLU A 141 9.58 15.48 -10.42
N ILE A 142 9.40 16.80 -10.52
CA ILE A 142 8.22 17.52 -10.03
C ILE A 142 7.46 18.08 -11.23
N ASN A 143 6.18 17.72 -11.36
CA ASN A 143 5.34 18.09 -12.49
C ASN A 143 3.95 18.56 -12.01
N ASN A 144 3.43 19.64 -12.58
CA ASN A 144 2.05 20.05 -12.34
C ASN A 144 1.11 19.25 -13.24
N LEU A 145 0.10 18.61 -12.64
CA LEU A 145 -0.96 17.93 -13.37
C LEU A 145 -2.12 18.89 -13.62
N LYS A 146 -2.81 18.72 -14.75
CA LYS A 146 -3.93 19.60 -15.12
C LYS A 146 -5.25 19.09 -14.55
N HIS A 147 -5.41 17.77 -14.44
CA HIS A 147 -6.64 17.13 -14.03
C HIS A 147 -6.38 15.94 -13.11
N LEU A 148 -7.32 15.64 -12.20
CA LEU A 148 -7.25 14.45 -11.35
C LEU A 148 -7.16 13.15 -12.16
N ARG A 149 -7.73 13.10 -13.36
CA ARG A 149 -7.61 11.95 -14.28
C ARG A 149 -6.17 11.65 -14.69
N ASP A 150 -5.28 12.64 -14.67
CA ASP A 150 -3.86 12.44 -14.98
C ASP A 150 -3.19 11.51 -13.95
N ILE A 151 -3.69 11.47 -12.72
CA ILE A 151 -3.22 10.56 -11.64
C ILE A 151 -3.42 9.10 -12.03
N GLN A 152 -4.50 8.77 -12.75
CA GLN A 152 -4.75 7.40 -13.22
C GLN A 152 -3.62 6.92 -14.13
N SER A 153 -3.12 7.81 -15.01
CA SER A 153 -2.02 7.47 -15.91
C SER A 153 -0.72 7.17 -15.15
N LEU A 154 -0.49 7.84 -14.02
CA LEU A 154 0.67 7.58 -13.14
C LEU A 154 0.54 6.22 -12.46
N ILE A 155 -0.65 5.89 -11.95
CA ILE A 155 -0.96 4.58 -11.36
C ILE A 155 -0.75 3.47 -12.41
N SER A 156 -1.30 3.62 -13.62
CA SER A 156 -1.18 2.59 -14.66
C SER A 156 0.24 2.37 -15.17
N LYS A 157 1.08 3.41 -15.18
CA LYS A 157 2.50 3.31 -15.58
C LYS A 157 3.40 2.75 -14.49
N SER A 158 2.94 2.71 -13.25
CA SER A 158 3.74 2.21 -12.14
C SER A 158 3.86 0.69 -12.20
N ASN A 159 5.03 0.22 -12.64
CA ASN A 159 5.36 -1.21 -12.65
C ASN A 159 5.68 -1.65 -11.21
N ASN A 160 4.92 -2.61 -10.70
CA ASN A 160 5.32 -3.38 -9.53
C ASN A 160 5.82 -4.75 -9.97
N ASN A 161 7.08 -5.06 -9.66
CA ASN A 161 7.76 -6.30 -10.02
C ASN A 161 7.13 -7.57 -9.43
N ILE A 162 6.15 -7.46 -8.53
CA ILE A 162 5.50 -8.60 -7.86
C ILE A 162 4.72 -9.48 -8.84
N ASP A 163 4.15 -8.90 -9.90
CA ASP A 163 3.41 -9.68 -10.90
C ASP A 163 4.34 -10.70 -11.59
N ASN A 164 5.64 -10.40 -11.68
CA ASN A 164 6.63 -11.31 -12.29
C ASN A 164 6.91 -12.54 -11.42
N ASP A 165 6.60 -12.47 -10.11
CA ASP A 165 6.87 -13.56 -9.17
C ASP A 165 5.67 -14.52 -9.01
N LEU A 166 4.49 -14.17 -9.53
CA LEU A 166 3.29 -15.00 -9.40
C LEU A 166 3.47 -16.40 -9.98
N LEU A 167 4.14 -16.52 -11.14
CA LEU A 167 4.46 -17.82 -11.73
C LEU A 167 5.43 -18.63 -10.85
N THR A 168 6.39 -17.95 -10.22
CA THR A 168 7.34 -18.60 -9.30
C THR A 168 6.63 -19.08 -8.03
N VAL A 169 5.66 -18.31 -7.53
CA VAL A 169 4.81 -18.72 -6.41
C VAL A 169 4.02 -19.97 -6.77
N GLU A 170 3.35 -19.99 -7.93
CA GLU A 170 2.59 -21.14 -8.39
C GLU A 170 3.46 -22.40 -8.49
N LYS A 171 4.65 -22.28 -9.11
CA LYS A 171 5.62 -23.40 -9.17
C LYS A 171 6.00 -23.89 -7.78
N SER A 172 6.28 -22.98 -6.85
CA SER A 172 6.64 -23.32 -5.48
C SER A 172 5.49 -23.96 -4.70
N GLN A 173 4.25 -23.54 -4.94
CA GLN A 173 3.04 -24.16 -4.38
C GLN A 173 2.80 -25.57 -4.93
N ASN A 174 3.29 -25.85 -6.13
CA ASN A 174 3.33 -27.19 -6.73
C ASN A 174 4.59 -28.00 -6.36
N GLY A 175 5.37 -27.54 -5.37
CA GLY A 175 6.51 -28.27 -4.80
C GLY A 175 7.85 -28.01 -5.47
N ASP A 176 7.96 -27.03 -6.37
CA ASP A 176 9.25 -26.64 -6.94
C ASP A 176 10.14 -25.96 -5.89
N PHE A 177 11.21 -26.65 -5.50
CA PHE A 177 12.12 -26.19 -4.45
C PHE A 177 12.97 -24.99 -4.89
N GLU A 178 13.41 -24.92 -6.15
CA GLU A 178 14.22 -23.79 -6.62
C GLU A 178 13.41 -22.48 -6.63
N SER A 179 12.14 -22.56 -7.03
CA SER A 179 11.20 -21.44 -6.92
C SER A 179 10.99 -21.03 -5.46
N PHE A 180 10.89 -22.00 -4.53
CA PHE A 180 10.83 -21.71 -3.09
C PHE A 180 12.09 -20.95 -2.62
N ILE A 181 13.28 -21.44 -2.99
CA ILE A 181 14.58 -20.83 -2.67
C ILE A 181 14.66 -19.39 -3.18
N TYR A 182 14.23 -19.15 -4.42
CA TYR A 182 14.16 -17.80 -4.99
C TYR A 182 13.28 -16.88 -4.12
N LEU A 183 12.09 -17.34 -3.75
CA LEU A 183 11.12 -16.54 -2.98
C LEU A 183 11.61 -16.24 -1.56
N ILE A 184 12.19 -17.21 -0.84
CA ILE A 184 12.69 -16.96 0.52
C ILE A 184 13.93 -16.05 0.53
N LYS A 185 14.77 -16.09 -0.50
CA LYS A 185 15.88 -15.12 -0.66
C LYS A 185 15.35 -13.69 -0.82
N LYS A 186 14.23 -13.53 -1.52
CA LYS A 186 13.63 -12.24 -1.83
C LYS A 186 12.77 -11.69 -0.68
N TYR A 187 12.00 -12.55 -0.02
CA TYR A 187 10.96 -12.14 0.94
C TYR A 187 11.20 -12.64 2.37
N GLY A 188 12.04 -13.65 2.57
CA GLY A 188 12.19 -14.36 3.84
C GLY A 188 13.34 -13.90 4.72
N GLN A 189 14.15 -12.93 4.28
CA GLN A 189 15.32 -12.48 5.04
C GLN A 189 14.96 -11.80 6.36
N TYR A 190 13.80 -11.15 6.43
CA TYR A 190 13.35 -10.37 7.58
C TYR A 190 11.97 -10.85 8.06
N THR A 191 11.54 -10.37 9.22
CA THR A 191 10.21 -10.68 9.80
C THR A 191 9.06 -9.92 9.14
N THR A 192 9.35 -9.09 8.14
CA THR A 192 8.33 -8.31 7.45
C THR A 192 7.30 -9.25 6.80
N ASN A 193 7.71 -10.36 6.20
CA ASN A 193 6.79 -11.31 5.58
C ASN A 193 6.69 -12.59 6.42
N ARG A 194 5.48 -13.12 6.50
CA ARG A 194 5.18 -14.47 7.00
C ARG A 194 5.20 -15.43 5.82
N ILE A 195 6.09 -16.42 5.87
CA ILE A 195 6.16 -17.47 4.84
C ILE A 195 5.61 -18.75 5.45
N ILE A 196 4.52 -19.25 4.87
CA ILE A 196 3.85 -20.48 5.30
C ILE A 196 4.20 -21.57 4.29
N PHE A 197 4.74 -22.69 4.76
CA PHE A 197 5.17 -23.80 3.92
C PHE A 197 4.92 -25.15 4.59
N GLN A 198 4.97 -26.23 3.81
CA GLN A 198 4.77 -27.59 4.27
C GLN A 198 6.04 -28.42 4.04
N LEU A 199 6.39 -29.24 5.04
CA LEU A 199 7.41 -30.28 4.93
C LEU A 199 6.71 -31.64 4.93
N LYS A 200 7.27 -32.60 4.19
CA LYS A 200 6.71 -33.96 4.06
C LYS A 200 6.64 -34.73 5.37
N SER A 201 7.53 -34.41 6.31
CA SER A 201 7.64 -35.07 7.62
C SER A 201 6.75 -34.46 8.70
N GLU A 202 6.10 -33.33 8.42
CA GLU A 202 5.29 -32.59 9.39
C GLU A 202 3.83 -32.66 8.96
N GLU A 203 2.91 -32.89 9.90
CA GLU A 203 1.47 -32.96 9.57
C GLU A 203 0.85 -31.57 9.37
N SER A 204 1.46 -30.54 9.96
CA SER A 204 0.96 -29.17 9.96
C SER A 204 1.88 -28.22 9.21
N SER A 205 1.30 -27.17 8.64
CA SER A 205 2.03 -26.10 7.99
C SER A 205 2.89 -25.32 8.99
N ILE A 206 4.06 -24.87 8.52
CA ILE A 206 5.02 -24.12 9.31
C ILE A 206 4.99 -22.66 8.88
N VAL A 207 4.91 -21.75 9.87
CA VAL A 207 5.11 -20.31 9.66
C VAL A 207 6.55 -19.96 10.00
N GLY A 208 7.36 -19.67 8.98
CA GLY A 208 8.77 -19.35 9.13
C GLY A 208 9.11 -17.88 8.92
N TYR A 209 10.25 -17.46 9.50
CA TYR A 209 10.93 -16.18 9.22
C TYR A 209 12.46 -16.33 9.36
N PHE A 210 13.21 -15.26 9.05
CA PHE A 210 14.68 -15.22 9.09
C PHE A 210 15.33 -16.38 8.32
N PHE A 211 14.86 -16.60 7.10
CA PHE A 211 15.36 -17.67 6.25
C PHE A 211 16.81 -17.41 5.86
N ASN A 212 17.62 -18.45 5.92
CA ASN A 212 19.00 -18.45 5.46
C ASN A 212 19.32 -19.77 4.75
N ILE A 213 20.18 -19.73 3.74
CA ILE A 213 20.55 -20.92 2.97
C ILE A 213 22.05 -21.14 3.13
N LYS A 214 22.44 -22.30 3.66
CA LYS A 214 23.83 -22.71 3.81
C LYS A 214 23.95 -24.20 3.51
N ASN A 215 24.98 -24.60 2.75
CA ASN A 215 25.29 -26.00 2.46
C ASN A 215 24.06 -26.80 1.97
N ASN A 216 23.30 -26.23 1.02
CA ASN A 216 22.07 -26.80 0.45
C ASN A 216 20.95 -27.11 1.47
N ARG A 217 20.97 -26.45 2.63
CA ARG A 217 19.90 -26.51 3.63
C ARG A 217 19.29 -25.14 3.82
N VAL A 218 17.98 -25.14 4.00
CA VAL A 218 17.20 -23.96 4.39
C VAL A 218 17.12 -23.96 5.90
N TYR A 219 17.58 -22.87 6.51
CA TYR A 219 17.48 -22.60 7.93
C TYR A 219 16.44 -21.52 8.16
N TYR A 220 15.63 -21.66 9.20
CA TYR A 220 14.53 -20.75 9.49
C TYR A 220 14.15 -20.81 10.98
N ASP A 221 13.52 -19.74 11.44
CA ASP A 221 12.93 -19.66 12.78
C ASP A 221 11.40 -19.82 12.68
N VAL A 222 10.79 -20.44 13.69
CA VAL A 222 9.34 -20.71 13.71
C VAL A 222 8.61 -19.61 14.48
N CYS A 223 7.55 -19.06 13.88
CA CYS A 223 6.72 -18.05 14.55
C CYS A 223 5.97 -18.61 15.76
N GLY A 224 5.97 -17.85 16.86
CA GLY A 224 5.28 -18.19 18.10
C GLY A 224 5.99 -19.21 19.00
N LYS A 225 7.17 -19.71 18.62
CA LYS A 225 7.99 -20.57 19.47
C LYS A 225 9.21 -19.80 19.97
N TYR A 226 9.30 -19.61 21.29
CA TYR A 226 10.49 -19.04 21.98
C TYR A 226 11.66 -20.04 22.04
N ASP A 227 11.74 -20.99 21.10
CA ASP A 227 12.85 -21.92 21.04
C ASP A 227 14.05 -21.21 20.42
N LYS A 228 15.17 -21.18 21.15
CA LYS A 228 16.44 -20.59 20.70
C LYS A 228 17.10 -21.37 19.54
N LYS A 229 16.49 -22.47 19.06
CA LYS A 229 17.08 -23.36 18.06
C LYS A 229 16.40 -23.14 16.71
N GLN A 230 17.16 -22.50 15.81
CA GLN A 230 16.88 -22.45 14.39
C GLN A 230 16.65 -23.86 13.84
N ARG A 231 15.58 -24.04 13.07
CA ARG A 231 15.26 -25.29 12.38
C ARG A 231 15.91 -25.32 11.01
N SER A 232 16.06 -26.51 10.43
CA SER A 232 16.54 -26.65 9.06
C SER A 232 15.98 -27.86 8.34
N PHE A 233 15.93 -27.78 7.01
CA PHE A 233 15.51 -28.86 6.13
C PHE A 233 16.29 -28.81 4.80
N ASN A 234 16.28 -29.90 4.06
CA ASN A 234 16.87 -29.98 2.71
C ASN A 234 15.77 -30.12 1.63
N TYR A 235 16.15 -30.15 0.36
CA TYR A 235 15.20 -30.21 -0.75
C TYR A 235 14.27 -31.45 -0.74
N GLN A 236 14.73 -32.58 -0.19
CA GLN A 236 13.94 -33.82 -0.13
C GLN A 236 12.77 -33.70 0.85
N ASP A 237 12.95 -32.90 1.89
CA ASP A 237 11.96 -32.68 2.95
C ASP A 237 10.85 -31.70 2.52
N PHE A 238 11.13 -30.83 1.55
CA PHE A 238 10.18 -29.82 1.08
C PHE A 238 9.00 -30.47 0.37
N GLU A 239 7.78 -30.09 0.77
CA GLU A 239 6.56 -30.47 0.05
C GLU A 239 6.09 -29.35 -0.85
N LYS A 240 5.82 -28.16 -0.29
CA LYS A 240 5.29 -27.01 -1.04
C LYS A 240 5.32 -25.72 -0.22
N LEU A 241 5.26 -24.60 -0.94
CA LEU A 241 4.86 -23.31 -0.37
C LEU A 241 3.33 -23.29 -0.20
N ILE A 242 2.85 -22.67 0.87
CA ILE A 242 1.42 -22.39 1.06
C ILE A 242 1.16 -20.93 0.73
N SER A 243 1.84 -20.00 1.40
CA SER A 243 1.64 -18.57 1.18
C SER A 243 2.83 -17.71 1.61
N ILE A 244 2.87 -16.48 1.07
CA ILE A 244 3.73 -15.40 1.53
C ILE A 244 2.83 -14.17 1.74
N THR A 245 2.72 -13.71 2.98
CA THR A 245 1.81 -12.63 3.38
C THR A 245 2.50 -11.66 4.33
N TYR A 246 2.06 -10.40 4.35
CA TYR A 246 2.49 -9.37 5.30
C TYR A 246 1.50 -9.26 6.47
#